data_AF-A0A838U823-F1
#
_entry.id   AF-A0A838U823-F1
#
_cell.length_a   1.000
_cell.length_b   1.000
_cell.length_c   1.000
_cell.angle_alpha   90.00
_cell.angle_beta   90.00
_cell.angle_gamma   90.00
#
_symmetry.space_group_name_H-M   'P 1'
#
loop_
_entity.id
_entity.type
_entity.pdbx_description
1 polymer ?
#
loop_
_entity_poly.entity_id
_entity_poly.type
_entity_poly.pdbx_seq_one_letter_code
_entity_poly.pdbx_strand_id
1 'polypeptide(L)'
;KEKRLGWLRALVADIEHPAGTFRSVTVHLDVHCSREHRRKQMRRIVEHLEGLPRIPTLIGGDWNTTTFNAQTAGHAILGYARRVLMGIRNVAKNHFPHPDRYFEKEMFNDLARHGYEYKTLNDHGVGTLHYHVESIEKNTNLGDWVPEWCFKFIFWAARRVGGSVSVKLDWFAGRDLSIAPGTKPATVQELRGEDGEPLSDHDAITVDFVLDSKYGSSLLPNA
;
A
#
# COMPACT_ATOMS: atom_id res chain seq x y z
N LYS A 1 -24.63 8.27 4.88
CA LYS A 1 -23.31 7.64 5.14
C LYS A 1 -23.49 6.54 6.16
N GLU A 2 -23.23 5.30 5.78
CA GLU A 2 -23.12 4.20 6.73
C GLU A 2 -21.92 4.43 7.65
N LYS A 3 -22.08 4.25 8.96
CA LYS A 3 -20.96 4.38 9.91
C LYS A 3 -20.12 3.11 9.82
N ARG A 4 -18.83 3.25 9.50
CA ARG A 4 -17.85 2.16 9.63
C ARG A 4 -17.62 1.90 11.12
N LEU A 5 -18.40 0.99 11.70
CA LEU A 5 -18.28 0.56 13.09
C LEU A 5 -17.21 -0.54 13.18
N GLY A 6 -16.14 -0.30 13.92
CA GLY A 6 -15.07 -1.27 14.08
C GLY A 6 -13.76 -0.64 14.55
N TRP A 7 -12.76 -1.51 14.74
CA TRP A 7 -11.39 -1.12 15.03
C TRP A 7 -10.51 -1.57 13.87
N LEU A 8 -9.50 -0.77 13.53
CA LEU A 8 -8.45 -1.21 12.61
C LEU A 8 -7.68 -2.36 13.26
N ARG A 9 -7.46 -3.44 12.50
CA ARG A 9 -6.82 -4.66 12.96
C ARG A 9 -5.80 -5.10 11.91
N ALA A 10 -4.70 -5.68 12.39
CA ALA A 10 -3.87 -6.55 11.59
C ALA A 10 -4.28 -8.00 11.88
N LEU A 11 -4.37 -8.83 10.85
CA LEU A 11 -4.55 -10.27 11.01
C LEU A 11 -3.20 -10.94 10.81
N VAL A 12 -2.80 -11.75 11.78
CA VAL A 12 -1.53 -12.50 11.78
C VAL A 12 -1.88 -13.99 11.79
N ALA A 13 -1.32 -14.75 10.86
CA ALA A 13 -1.48 -16.19 10.79
C ALA A 13 -0.17 -16.87 10.40
N ASP A 14 0.15 -17.96 11.08
CA ASP A 14 1.25 -18.84 10.67
C ASP A 14 0.67 -19.86 9.68
N ILE A 15 1.27 -19.94 8.51
CA ILE A 15 0.82 -20.75 7.38
C ILE A 15 1.76 -21.94 7.25
N GLU A 16 1.23 -23.13 7.43
CA GLU A 16 1.93 -24.39 7.14
C GLU A 16 1.91 -24.63 5.63
N HIS A 17 3.08 -24.75 5.02
CA HIS A 17 3.24 -24.96 3.59
C HIS A 17 4.30 -26.06 3.35
N PRO A 18 4.22 -26.84 2.25
CA PRO A 18 5.22 -27.88 1.96
C PRO A 18 6.67 -27.38 1.88
N ALA A 19 6.88 -26.10 1.59
CA ALA A 19 8.21 -25.46 1.58
C ALA A 19 8.70 -24.98 2.96
N GLY A 20 7.88 -25.15 4.01
CA GLY A 20 8.12 -24.68 5.37
C GLY A 20 7.06 -23.71 5.87
N THR A 21 7.05 -23.46 7.17
CA THR A 21 6.09 -22.54 7.81
C THR A 21 6.54 -21.09 7.68
N PHE A 22 5.62 -20.21 7.35
CA PHE A 22 5.86 -18.75 7.34
C PHE A 22 4.68 -18.00 7.97
N ARG A 23 4.93 -16.78 8.44
CA ARG A 23 3.92 -15.88 8.97
C ARG A 23 3.39 -14.96 7.87
N SER A 24 2.08 -14.99 7.65
CA SER A 24 1.38 -14.02 6.83
C SER A 24 0.71 -12.98 7.74
N VAL A 25 0.91 -11.71 7.42
CA VAL A 25 0.30 -10.57 8.11
C VAL A 25 -0.44 -9.74 7.08
N THR A 26 -1.76 -9.59 7.22
CA THR A 26 -2.53 -8.66 6.39
C THR A 26 -2.94 -7.43 7.19
N VAL A 27 -2.74 -6.26 6.59
CA VAL A 27 -2.98 -4.97 7.22
C VAL A 27 -3.81 -4.08 6.32
N HIS A 28 -4.68 -3.28 6.94
CA HIS A 28 -5.34 -2.16 6.29
C HIS A 28 -5.14 -0.94 7.19
N LEU A 29 -4.20 -0.06 6.82
CA LEU A 29 -3.87 1.11 7.64
C LEU A 29 -4.89 2.23 7.47
N ASP A 30 -5.04 3.08 8.48
CA ASP A 30 -6.04 4.16 8.45
C ASP A 30 -5.80 5.16 7.31
N VAL A 31 -6.80 5.31 6.44
CA VAL A 31 -6.86 6.29 5.35
C VAL A 31 -7.11 7.72 5.86
N HIS A 32 -7.83 7.88 6.97
CA HIS A 32 -8.26 9.18 7.52
C HIS A 32 -7.31 9.71 8.60
N CYS A 33 -6.02 9.36 8.52
CA CYS A 33 -5.04 9.79 9.49
C CYS A 33 -3.82 10.50 8.86
N SER A 34 -2.89 10.93 9.72
CA SER A 34 -1.62 11.48 9.27
C SER A 34 -0.63 10.37 8.93
N ARG A 35 0.37 10.73 8.12
CA ARG A 35 1.51 9.86 7.79
C ARG A 35 2.20 9.31 9.05
N GLU A 36 2.38 10.18 10.06
CA GLU A 36 2.97 9.77 11.34
C GLU A 36 2.07 8.79 12.10
N HIS A 37 0.74 8.92 11.98
CA HIS A 37 -0.17 7.95 12.59
C HIS A 37 -0.17 6.60 11.85
N ARG A 38 -0.12 6.56 10.51
CA ARG A 38 0.11 5.32 9.75
C ARG A 38 1.42 4.65 10.14
N ARG A 39 2.50 5.43 10.22
CA ARG A 39 3.80 4.96 10.71
C ARG A 39 3.69 4.33 12.10
N LYS A 40 2.98 4.97 13.04
CA LYS A 40 2.75 4.41 14.39
C LYS A 40 1.94 3.11 14.35
N GLN A 41 0.95 2.99 13.47
CA GLN A 41 0.21 1.73 13.29
C GLN A 41 1.14 0.61 12.82
N MET A 42 1.92 0.84 11.76
CA MET A 42 2.90 -0.15 11.26
C MET A 42 3.94 -0.52 12.33
N ARG A 43 4.47 0.47 13.06
CA ARG A 43 5.43 0.22 14.16
C ARG A 43 4.86 -0.69 15.24
N ARG A 44 3.60 -0.49 15.65
CA ARG A 44 2.96 -1.37 16.65
C ARG A 44 2.84 -2.81 16.16
N ILE A 45 2.58 -2.99 14.86
CA ILE A 45 2.51 -4.32 14.25
C ILE A 45 3.89 -4.96 14.28
N VAL A 46 4.93 -4.25 13.82
CA VAL A 46 6.32 -4.75 13.85
C VAL A 46 6.77 -5.06 15.28
N GLU A 47 6.55 -4.16 16.24
CA GLU A 47 6.87 -4.36 17.66
C GLU A 47 6.18 -5.61 18.24
N HIS A 48 4.92 -5.87 17.84
CA HIS A 48 4.23 -7.11 18.20
C HIS A 48 4.89 -8.36 17.59
N LEU A 49 5.27 -8.30 16.31
CA LEU A 49 5.92 -9.40 15.60
C LEU A 49 7.31 -9.73 16.18
N GLU A 50 8.05 -8.75 16.70
CA GLU A 50 9.32 -9.00 17.41
C GLU A 50 9.13 -9.74 18.74
N GLY A 51 7.94 -9.66 19.35
CA GLY A 51 7.60 -10.40 20.56
C GLY A 51 7.21 -11.87 20.32
N LEU A 52 7.04 -12.27 19.06
CA LEU A 52 6.65 -13.63 18.67
C LEU A 52 7.88 -14.46 18.27
N PRO A 53 7.77 -15.81 18.23
CA PRO A 53 8.82 -16.64 17.65
C PRO A 53 9.18 -16.17 16.23
N ARG A 54 10.48 -16.09 15.96
CA ARG A 54 11.01 -15.62 14.68
C ARG A 54 10.89 -16.73 13.64
N ILE A 55 10.07 -16.48 12.63
CA ILE A 55 9.90 -17.29 11.41
C ILE A 55 9.84 -16.35 10.20
N PRO A 56 10.05 -16.85 8.97
CA PRO A 56 9.88 -16.06 7.74
C PRO A 56 8.53 -15.36 7.77
N THR A 57 8.51 -14.05 7.52
CA THR A 57 7.31 -13.22 7.72
C THR A 57 7.07 -12.36 6.49
N LEU A 58 5.85 -12.40 5.96
CA LEU A 58 5.36 -11.54 4.90
C LEU A 58 4.23 -10.66 5.44
N ILE A 59 4.40 -9.34 5.35
CA ILE A 59 3.37 -8.33 5.64
C ILE A 59 2.83 -7.82 4.31
N GLY A 60 1.51 -7.87 4.12
CA GLY A 60 0.82 -7.46 2.90
C GLY A 60 -0.45 -6.64 3.17
N GLY A 61 -0.95 -5.96 2.14
CA GLY A 61 -2.28 -5.32 2.15
C GLY A 61 -2.25 -3.83 1.81
N ASP A 62 -3.37 -3.15 2.04
CA ASP A 62 -3.54 -1.72 1.77
C ASP A 62 -2.95 -0.87 2.90
N TRP A 63 -1.82 -0.24 2.62
CA TRP A 63 -1.12 0.59 3.59
C TRP A 63 -1.58 2.04 3.55
N ASN A 64 -2.53 2.37 2.68
CA ASN A 64 -3.09 3.70 2.49
C ASN A 64 -1.99 4.78 2.37
N THR A 65 -0.94 4.47 1.60
CA THR A 65 0.18 5.38 1.29
C THR A 65 -0.23 6.48 0.30
N THR A 66 -1.41 7.05 0.51
CA THR A 66 -2.06 8.12 -0.27
C THR A 66 -1.24 9.41 -0.28
N THR A 67 -0.21 9.51 0.55
CA THR A 67 0.66 10.67 0.77
C THR A 67 -0.01 11.87 1.45
N PHE A 68 -1.34 11.90 1.58
CA PHE A 68 -2.08 12.98 2.20
C PHE A 68 -2.10 12.86 3.74
N ASN A 69 -2.23 14.01 4.40
CA ASN A 69 -2.61 14.09 5.81
C ASN A 69 -4.09 14.47 5.88
N ALA A 70 -4.95 13.51 6.20
CA ALA A 70 -6.40 13.68 6.20
C ALA A 70 -6.99 14.03 7.58
N GLN A 71 -6.15 14.34 8.58
CA GLN A 71 -6.62 14.62 9.95
C GLN A 71 -7.50 15.87 10.05
N THR A 72 -7.27 16.87 9.19
CA THR A 72 -8.10 18.08 9.11
C THR A 72 -8.15 18.59 7.68
N ALA A 73 -9.23 19.28 7.33
CA ALA A 73 -9.39 19.93 6.01
C ALA A 73 -8.25 20.92 5.71
N GLY A 74 -7.75 21.67 6.71
CA GLY A 74 -6.64 22.61 6.54
C GLY A 74 -5.32 21.93 6.14
N HIS A 75 -5.00 20.80 6.78
CA HIS A 75 -3.81 20.01 6.41
C HIS A 75 -3.95 19.36 5.04
N ALA A 76 -5.16 18.94 4.65
CA ALA A 76 -5.44 18.43 3.31
C ALA A 76 -5.22 19.52 2.24
N ILE A 77 -5.73 20.74 2.47
CA ILE A 77 -5.55 21.90 1.56
C ILE A 77 -4.07 22.30 1.44
N LEU A 78 -3.34 22.40 2.55
CA LEU A 78 -1.91 22.75 2.50
C LEU A 78 -1.08 21.63 1.81
N GLY A 79 -1.40 20.38 2.11
CA GLY A 79 -0.78 19.22 1.47
C GLY A 79 -1.06 19.19 -0.04
N TYR A 80 -2.26 19.62 -0.45
CA TYR A 80 -2.62 19.81 -1.84
C TYR A 80 -1.81 20.94 -2.49
N ALA A 81 -1.80 22.14 -1.89
CA ALA A 81 -1.04 23.29 -2.39
C ALA A 81 0.45 22.97 -2.58
N ARG A 82 1.06 22.24 -1.64
CA ARG A 82 2.45 21.76 -1.76
C ARG A 82 2.66 20.91 -3.02
N ARG A 83 1.74 20.00 -3.33
CA ARG A 83 1.82 19.14 -4.53
C ARG A 83 1.65 19.93 -5.82
N VAL A 84 0.79 20.95 -5.79
CA VAL A 84 0.67 21.89 -6.92
C VAL A 84 1.99 22.60 -7.16
N LEU A 85 2.61 23.13 -6.10
CA LEU A 85 3.92 23.79 -6.17
C LEU A 85 5.04 22.85 -6.63
N MET A 86 4.98 21.56 -6.28
CA MET A 86 5.92 20.53 -6.73
C MET A 86 5.73 20.14 -8.22
N GLY A 87 4.70 20.67 -8.88
CA GLY A 87 4.35 20.36 -10.26
C GLY A 87 3.52 19.09 -10.38
N ILE A 88 2.28 19.21 -10.83
CA ILE A 88 1.31 18.11 -10.93
C ILE A 88 1.85 16.91 -11.73
N ARG A 89 2.56 17.16 -12.84
CA ARG A 89 3.19 16.09 -13.65
C ARG A 89 4.26 15.35 -12.87
N ASN A 90 5.05 16.07 -12.08
CA ASN A 90 6.07 15.48 -11.22
C ASN A 90 5.43 14.69 -10.08
N VAL A 91 4.35 15.18 -9.48
CA VAL A 91 3.61 14.42 -8.45
C VAL A 91 3.01 13.13 -9.00
N ALA A 92 2.33 13.21 -10.15
CA ALA A 92 1.71 12.06 -10.78
C ALA A 92 2.72 10.99 -11.18
N LYS A 93 3.90 11.38 -11.69
CA LYS A 93 4.92 10.42 -12.15
C LYS A 93 5.86 9.95 -11.03
N ASN A 94 6.29 10.85 -10.15
CA ASN A 94 7.42 10.62 -9.25
C ASN A 94 7.03 10.49 -7.77
N HIS A 95 5.81 10.86 -7.37
CA HIS A 95 5.40 10.81 -5.97
C HIS A 95 4.27 9.81 -5.69
N PHE A 96 3.22 9.79 -6.52
CA PHE A 96 2.10 8.86 -6.31
C PHE A 96 2.45 7.39 -6.50
N PRO A 97 3.30 7.00 -7.47
CA PRO A 97 3.77 5.62 -7.60
C PRO A 97 4.96 5.29 -6.69
N HIS A 98 5.53 6.30 -6.01
CA HIS A 98 6.72 6.17 -5.17
C HIS A 98 6.56 6.87 -3.81
N PRO A 99 5.51 6.55 -3.03
CA PRO A 99 5.26 7.20 -1.74
C PRO A 99 6.40 6.96 -0.73
N ASP A 100 7.11 5.84 -0.86
CA ASP A 100 8.26 5.42 -0.05
C ASP A 100 9.48 6.34 -0.19
N ARG A 101 9.61 7.06 -1.31
CA ARG A 101 10.79 7.92 -1.55
C ARG A 101 10.76 9.24 -0.77
N TYR A 102 9.57 9.75 -0.48
CA TYR A 102 9.43 11.11 0.04
C TYR A 102 8.40 11.26 1.14
N PHE A 103 7.13 10.94 0.85
CA PHE A 103 6.06 11.28 1.78
C PHE A 103 5.97 10.27 2.94
N GLU A 104 6.04 8.98 2.65
CA GLU A 104 5.91 7.89 3.63
C GLU A 104 7.28 7.30 4.02
N LYS A 105 8.38 7.93 3.58
CA LYS A 105 9.77 7.46 3.72
C LYS A 105 10.11 6.91 5.10
N GLU A 106 9.68 7.58 6.15
CA GLU A 106 10.03 7.17 7.52
C GLU A 106 9.38 5.84 7.95
N MET A 107 8.19 5.51 7.44
CA MET A 107 7.56 4.21 7.69
C MET A 107 8.36 3.08 7.02
N PHE A 108 8.78 3.28 5.78
CA PHE A 108 9.59 2.30 5.05
C PHE A 108 11.01 2.16 5.63
N ASN A 109 11.60 3.26 6.09
CA ASN A 109 12.88 3.22 6.80
C ASN A 109 12.78 2.41 8.09
N ASP A 110 11.68 2.53 8.85
CA ASP A 110 11.48 1.74 10.06
C ASP A 110 11.39 0.24 9.72
N LEU A 111 10.60 -0.14 8.71
CA LEU A 111 10.54 -1.52 8.23
C LEU A 111 11.94 -2.07 7.88
N ALA A 112 12.71 -1.32 7.10
CA ALA A 112 14.06 -1.72 6.71
C ALA A 112 15.01 -1.88 7.91
N ARG A 113 14.91 -1.02 8.94
CA ARG A 113 15.69 -1.15 10.19
C ARG A 113 15.35 -2.44 10.95
N HIS A 114 14.13 -2.93 10.82
CA HIS A 114 13.68 -4.20 11.40
C HIS A 114 13.95 -5.43 10.51
N GLY A 115 14.68 -5.24 9.41
CA GLY A 115 15.08 -6.31 8.49
C GLY A 115 14.01 -6.71 7.48
N TYR A 116 12.98 -5.89 7.30
CA TYR A 116 11.97 -6.11 6.26
C TYR A 116 12.43 -5.51 4.93
N GLU A 117 12.53 -6.35 3.91
CA GLU A 117 12.73 -5.98 2.52
C GLU A 117 11.36 -5.77 1.85
N TYR A 118 11.18 -4.63 1.18
CA TYR A 118 9.94 -4.30 0.48
C TYR A 118 10.18 -4.00 -1.00
N LYS A 119 11.40 -3.66 -1.38
CA LYS A 119 11.70 -3.16 -2.72
C LYS A 119 11.65 -4.25 -3.77
N THR A 120 12.22 -5.39 -3.46
CA THR A 120 12.27 -6.53 -4.41
C THR A 120 10.95 -7.29 -4.47
N LEU A 121 10.06 -7.09 -3.49
CA LEU A 121 8.79 -7.83 -3.36
C LEU A 121 7.60 -7.12 -4.02
N ASN A 122 7.82 -5.96 -4.65
CA ASN A 122 6.75 -5.17 -5.24
C ASN A 122 7.12 -4.68 -6.64
N ASP A 123 6.11 -4.57 -7.50
CA ASP A 123 6.26 -3.87 -8.77
C ASP A 123 6.37 -2.36 -8.51
N HIS A 124 7.61 -1.86 -8.59
CA HIS A 124 7.97 -0.53 -8.15
C HIS A 124 7.56 0.53 -9.17
N GLY A 125 6.84 1.56 -8.70
CA GLY A 125 6.37 2.62 -9.56
C GLY A 125 5.09 2.28 -10.33
N VAL A 126 4.50 1.11 -10.07
CA VAL A 126 3.18 0.73 -10.55
C VAL A 126 2.16 1.01 -9.44
N GLY A 127 1.15 1.81 -9.78
CA GLY A 127 0.05 2.13 -8.88
C GLY A 127 -0.93 0.96 -8.76
N THR A 128 -1.65 0.91 -7.66
CA THR A 128 -2.64 -0.13 -7.37
C THR A 128 -4.05 0.43 -7.29
N LEU A 129 -4.21 1.76 -7.26
CA LEU A 129 -5.51 2.43 -7.36
C LEU A 129 -5.46 3.52 -8.43
N HIS A 130 -6.51 3.59 -9.25
CA HIS A 130 -6.58 4.45 -10.43
C HIS A 130 -7.77 5.40 -10.37
N TYR A 131 -7.47 6.70 -10.37
CA TYR A 131 -8.50 7.74 -10.45
C TYR A 131 -8.62 8.26 -11.88
N HIS A 132 -9.79 8.11 -12.48
CA HIS A 132 -10.12 8.69 -13.78
C HIS A 132 -10.86 10.01 -13.59
N VAL A 133 -10.56 11.02 -14.42
CA VAL A 133 -11.21 12.34 -14.33
C VAL A 133 -12.73 12.22 -14.34
N GLU A 134 -13.27 11.34 -15.19
CA GLU A 134 -14.71 11.09 -15.31
C GLU A 134 -15.33 10.46 -14.05
N SER A 135 -14.55 9.67 -13.29
CA SER A 135 -15.01 9.10 -12.02
C SER A 135 -14.87 10.10 -10.86
N ILE A 136 -13.84 10.96 -10.86
CA ILE A 136 -13.70 12.06 -9.89
C ILE A 136 -14.84 13.08 -10.08
N GLU A 137 -15.25 13.39 -11.33
CA GLU A 137 -16.37 14.30 -11.64
C GLU A 137 -17.71 13.77 -11.10
N LYS A 138 -17.84 12.45 -10.94
CA LYS A 138 -19.02 11.78 -10.37
C LYS A 138 -18.90 11.50 -8.86
N ASN A 139 -17.73 11.71 -8.26
CA ASN A 139 -17.46 11.30 -6.88
C ASN A 139 -17.87 12.39 -5.88
N THR A 140 -19.08 12.28 -5.35
CA THR A 140 -19.67 13.20 -4.36
C THR A 140 -18.95 13.19 -3.01
N ASN A 141 -18.13 12.17 -2.69
CA ASN A 141 -17.46 12.04 -1.39
C ASN A 141 -16.19 12.90 -1.22
N LEU A 142 -15.55 13.36 -2.30
CA LEU A 142 -14.41 14.28 -2.17
C LEU A 142 -14.86 15.67 -1.68
N GLY A 143 -16.11 16.06 -1.97
CA GLY A 143 -16.66 17.37 -1.60
C GLY A 143 -16.74 17.60 -0.09
N ASP A 144 -16.72 16.52 0.69
CA ASP A 144 -16.68 16.57 2.15
C ASP A 144 -15.32 17.03 2.70
N TRP A 145 -14.26 16.96 1.91
CA TRP A 145 -12.88 17.18 2.36
C TRP A 145 -12.15 18.31 1.62
N VAL A 146 -12.65 18.69 0.45
CA VAL A 146 -11.97 19.64 -0.43
C VAL A 146 -12.98 20.70 -0.90
N PRO A 147 -12.68 22.01 -0.77
CA PRO A 147 -13.57 23.07 -1.25
C PRO A 147 -13.86 22.97 -2.76
N GLU A 148 -15.07 23.39 -3.17
CA GLU A 148 -15.55 23.28 -4.55
C GLU A 148 -14.60 23.89 -5.60
N TRP A 149 -13.97 25.02 -5.26
CA TRP A 149 -13.01 25.71 -6.13
C TRP A 149 -11.74 24.89 -6.41
N CYS A 150 -11.34 23.99 -5.50
CA CYS A 150 -10.20 23.11 -5.72
C CYS A 150 -10.49 22.04 -6.77
N PHE A 151 -11.74 21.61 -6.95
CA PHE A 151 -12.09 20.58 -7.94
C PHE A 151 -11.82 21.01 -9.37
N LYS A 152 -12.14 22.25 -9.72
CA LYS A 152 -11.82 22.81 -11.04
C LYS A 152 -10.32 22.70 -11.34
N PHE A 153 -9.50 22.90 -10.32
CA PHE A 153 -8.06 22.78 -10.43
C PHE A 153 -7.59 21.31 -10.40
N ILE A 154 -8.20 20.41 -9.62
CA ILE A 154 -7.95 18.96 -9.64
C ILE A 154 -8.27 18.37 -11.02
N PHE A 155 -9.41 18.70 -11.61
CA PHE A 155 -9.79 18.24 -12.95
C PHE A 155 -8.86 18.79 -14.01
N TRP A 156 -8.49 20.08 -13.95
CA TRP A 156 -7.47 20.65 -14.83
C TRP A 156 -6.12 19.95 -14.69
N ALA A 157 -5.69 19.67 -13.46
CA ALA A 157 -4.43 19.01 -13.15
C ALA A 157 -4.41 17.57 -13.71
N ALA A 158 -5.49 16.82 -13.48
CA ALA A 158 -5.66 15.45 -13.95
C ALA A 158 -5.75 15.38 -15.49
N ARG A 159 -6.43 16.33 -16.14
CA ARG A 159 -6.42 16.45 -17.62
C ARG A 159 -5.01 16.72 -18.17
N ARG A 160 -4.16 17.46 -17.45
CA ARG A 160 -2.76 17.73 -17.86
C ARG A 160 -1.80 16.55 -17.74
N VAL A 161 -2.23 15.45 -17.12
CA VAL A 161 -1.48 14.19 -16.99
C VAL A 161 -2.13 13.03 -17.74
N GLY A 162 -3.10 13.30 -18.62
CA GLY A 162 -3.69 12.29 -19.50
C GLY A 162 -5.06 11.77 -19.04
N GLY A 163 -5.70 12.39 -18.05
CA GLY A 163 -7.06 12.06 -17.64
C GLY A 163 -7.17 10.93 -16.61
N SER A 164 -6.05 10.35 -16.18
CA SER A 164 -6.00 9.40 -15.07
C SER A 164 -4.76 9.62 -14.20
N VAL A 165 -4.86 9.22 -12.93
CA VAL A 165 -3.76 9.24 -11.95
C VAL A 165 -3.74 7.94 -11.20
N SER A 166 -2.58 7.28 -11.20
CA SER A 166 -2.34 6.03 -10.48
C SER A 166 -1.58 6.30 -9.19
N VAL A 167 -2.04 5.74 -8.07
CA VAL A 167 -1.38 5.82 -6.76
C VAL A 167 -1.02 4.41 -6.30
N LYS A 168 0.15 4.25 -5.65
CA LYS A 168 0.55 2.98 -5.05
C LYS A 168 0.15 2.97 -3.59
N LEU A 169 -0.75 2.06 -3.21
CA LEU A 169 -1.30 1.94 -1.85
C LEU A 169 -1.01 0.58 -1.22
N ASP A 170 -0.95 -0.46 -2.05
CA ASP A 170 -0.77 -1.84 -1.62
C ASP A 170 0.70 -2.25 -1.73
N TRP A 171 1.17 -2.95 -0.71
CA TRP A 171 2.57 -3.32 -0.57
C TRP A 171 2.75 -4.67 0.09
N PHE A 172 3.83 -5.36 -0.29
CA PHE A 172 4.46 -6.42 0.48
C PHE A 172 5.74 -5.95 1.18
N ALA A 173 6.00 -6.47 2.38
CA ALA A 173 7.29 -6.39 3.06
C ALA A 173 7.60 -7.74 3.70
N GLY A 174 8.77 -8.28 3.41
CA GLY A 174 9.17 -9.62 3.83
C GLY A 174 10.44 -9.61 4.66
N ARG A 175 10.54 -10.55 5.60
CA ARG A 175 11.74 -10.79 6.39
C ARG A 175 12.06 -12.28 6.42
N ASP A 176 13.34 -12.61 6.29
CA ASP A 176 13.84 -13.99 6.21
C ASP A 176 13.18 -14.80 5.06
N LEU A 177 12.89 -14.11 3.96
CA LEU A 177 12.37 -14.64 2.70
C LEU A 177 12.99 -13.88 1.53
N SER A 178 13.05 -14.54 0.38
CA SER A 178 13.64 -13.99 -0.85
C SER A 178 12.71 -14.23 -2.04
N ILE A 179 12.81 -13.41 -3.08
CA ILE A 179 12.05 -13.64 -4.31
C ILE A 179 12.40 -15.01 -4.91
N ALA A 180 11.41 -15.73 -5.43
CA ALA A 180 11.65 -17.01 -6.06
C ALA A 180 12.53 -16.85 -7.31
N PRO A 181 13.51 -17.74 -7.55
CA PRO A 181 14.39 -17.63 -8.71
C PRO A 181 13.61 -17.62 -10.03
N GLY A 182 13.92 -16.66 -10.91
CA GLY A 182 13.29 -16.54 -12.23
C GLY A 182 11.89 -15.92 -12.23
N THR A 183 11.38 -15.47 -11.08
CA THR A 183 10.10 -14.76 -10.99
C THR A 183 10.30 -13.26 -10.78
N LYS A 184 9.21 -12.50 -10.84
CA LYS A 184 9.16 -11.08 -10.54
C LYS A 184 7.82 -10.75 -9.88
N PRO A 185 7.74 -9.79 -8.94
CA PRO A 185 6.46 -9.31 -8.48
C PRO A 185 5.70 -8.65 -9.64
N ALA A 186 4.38 -8.67 -9.58
CA ALA A 186 3.54 -8.05 -10.58
C ALA A 186 2.34 -7.35 -9.94
N THR A 187 1.89 -6.27 -10.58
CA THR A 187 0.57 -5.70 -10.33
C THR A 187 -0.35 -6.14 -11.47
N VAL A 188 -1.38 -6.92 -11.15
CA VAL A 188 -2.35 -7.46 -12.11
C VAL A 188 -3.49 -6.47 -12.22
N GLN A 189 -3.53 -5.76 -13.35
CA GLN A 189 -4.49 -4.70 -13.59
C GLN A 189 -5.81 -5.24 -14.15
N GLU A 190 -6.90 -4.53 -13.87
CA GLU A 190 -8.22 -4.77 -14.47
C GLU A 190 -8.74 -6.21 -14.29
N LEU A 191 -8.51 -6.81 -13.12
CA LEU A 191 -9.07 -8.10 -12.75
C LEU A 191 -10.60 -8.04 -12.74
N ARG A 192 -11.23 -8.82 -13.62
CA ARG A 192 -12.68 -8.87 -13.83
C ARG A 192 -13.23 -10.27 -13.58
N GLY A 193 -14.46 -10.33 -13.08
CA GLY A 193 -15.23 -11.56 -12.95
C GLY A 193 -15.70 -12.10 -14.32
N GLU A 194 -16.34 -13.26 -14.31
CA GLU A 194 -16.92 -13.86 -15.52
C GLU A 194 -18.00 -12.97 -16.17
N ASP A 195 -18.66 -12.14 -15.36
CA ASP A 195 -19.64 -11.13 -15.76
C ASP A 195 -19.02 -9.83 -16.32
N GLY A 196 -17.69 -9.72 -16.31
CA GLY A 196 -16.96 -8.54 -16.76
C GLY A 196 -16.87 -7.42 -15.72
N GLU A 197 -17.44 -7.58 -14.53
CA GLU A 197 -17.38 -6.58 -13.46
C GLU A 197 -16.00 -6.58 -12.80
N PRO A 198 -15.45 -5.40 -12.43
CA PRO A 198 -14.20 -5.35 -11.66
C PRO A 198 -14.35 -6.10 -10.34
N LEU A 199 -13.40 -6.99 -10.03
CA LEU A 199 -13.40 -7.75 -8.77
C LEU A 199 -13.01 -6.90 -7.57
N SER A 200 -12.35 -5.77 -7.82
CA SER A 200 -11.79 -4.87 -6.81
C SER A 200 -11.62 -3.48 -7.41
N ASP A 201 -11.69 -2.44 -6.59
CA ASP A 201 -11.30 -1.08 -6.96
C ASP A 201 -9.78 -0.88 -6.94
N HIS A 202 -9.05 -1.81 -6.35
CA HIS A 202 -7.59 -1.91 -6.39
C HIS A 202 -7.13 -3.05 -7.31
N ASP A 203 -6.03 -2.83 -8.02
CA ASP A 203 -5.29 -3.88 -8.73
C ASP A 203 -4.63 -4.85 -7.74
N ALA A 204 -4.65 -6.15 -8.06
CA ALA A 204 -4.03 -7.16 -7.21
C ALA A 204 -2.50 -7.12 -7.35
N ILE A 205 -1.77 -7.23 -6.24
CA ILE A 205 -0.32 -7.41 -6.26
C ILE A 205 0.05 -8.87 -5.98
N THR A 206 1.04 -9.39 -6.70
CA THR A 206 1.51 -10.77 -6.56
C THR A 206 3.03 -10.80 -6.38
N VAL A 207 3.50 -11.80 -5.63
CA VAL A 207 4.92 -12.09 -5.45
C VAL A 207 5.10 -13.58 -5.20
N ASP A 208 6.04 -14.19 -5.92
CA ASP A 208 6.50 -15.54 -5.62
C ASP A 208 7.77 -15.44 -4.78
N PHE A 209 7.82 -16.17 -3.67
CA PHE A 209 8.96 -16.13 -2.75
C PHE A 209 9.35 -17.52 -2.28
N VAL A 210 10.60 -17.64 -1.82
CA VAL A 210 11.15 -18.80 -1.14
C VAL A 210 11.52 -18.42 0.28
N LEU A 211 11.45 -19.39 1.19
CA LEU A 211 11.87 -19.20 2.58
C LEU A 211 13.39 -19.30 2.66
N ASP A 212 14.04 -18.40 3.39
CA ASP A 212 15.49 -18.47 3.53
C ASP A 212 15.89 -19.73 4.33
N SER A 213 16.95 -20.42 3.87
CA SER A 213 17.34 -21.76 4.34
C SER A 213 17.61 -21.90 5.84
N LYS A 214 17.84 -20.78 6.55
CA LYS A 214 17.99 -20.74 8.02
C LYS A 214 16.71 -21.09 8.77
N TYR A 215 15.56 -21.00 8.11
CA TYR A 215 14.24 -21.29 8.66
C TYR A 215 13.44 -22.31 7.83
N GLY A 216 13.97 -22.71 6.67
CA GLY A 216 13.36 -23.68 5.75
C GLY A 216 13.57 -25.15 6.09
N SER A 217 13.99 -25.51 7.31
CA SER A 217 14.07 -26.92 7.71
C SER A 217 13.77 -27.14 9.19
N SER A 218 12.49 -27.35 9.48
CA SER A 218 12.10 -28.23 10.58
C SER A 218 10.80 -28.92 10.17
N LEU A 219 10.87 -30.25 10.03
CA LEU A 219 9.80 -31.22 9.75
C LEU A 219 9.64 -31.67 8.28
N LEU A 220 10.56 -32.54 7.85
CA LEU A 220 10.15 -33.86 7.37
C LEU A 220 10.91 -34.90 8.21
N PRO A 221 10.27 -35.61 9.16
CA PRO A 221 10.78 -36.92 9.53
C PRO A 221 10.52 -37.86 8.34
N ASN A 222 11.57 -38.58 7.96
CA ASN A 222 11.57 -39.63 6.94
C ASN A 222 10.22 -40.36 6.79
N ALA A 223 9.71 -40.41 5.55
CA ALA A 223 8.77 -41.44 5.10
C ALA A 223 9.47 -42.26 4.00
#